data_AF-A0A443IEX2-F1
#
_entry.id   AF-A0A443IEX2-F1
#
_cell.length_a   1.000
_cell.length_b   1.000
_cell.length_c   1.000
_cell.angle_alpha   90.00
_cell.angle_beta   90.00
_cell.angle_gamma   90.00
#
_symmetry.space_group_name_H-M   'P 1'
#
loop_
_entity.id
_entity.type
_entity.pdbx_description
1 polymer ?
#
loop_
_entity_poly.entity_id
_entity_poly.type
_entity_poly.pdbx_seq_one_letter_code
_entity_poly.pdbx_strand_id
1 'polypeptide(L)'
;MFSSIVSTFYSPSTSTAHKIPDIDPADISFNVHQRVRAEQLNIGGEYQNSVMYVTPKTMDKAQLAARVMETIQSAYLPHGAGNQLASVVGSKGESFANTVVMRDEARQLRGRLTGFGSKPQYVNAHIAATYKGGQCEEIASLVYAELAKRGSKFPVSIATFNPTGKSEDKHIVALLGDPLGREKDSTVVVDAWQHFPVVTLLDKTRFPVTPDPDMDSVHFQVAPDPDAAKALDTVVPYDRSYINNSLREADAFSGSDDDEKYGSLDDKNFVARNVSQYKNTMWNELTIAADPSTRFTTDSSTPAHSWDSVRGDIMMQRLNSVAEYDKAYKKDNALYTPARKII
;
A
#
# COMPACT_ATOMS: atom_id res chain seq x y z
N MET A 1 -33.38 -50.92 53.59
CA MET A 1 -32.04 -50.48 54.02
C MET A 1 -31.92 -49.01 53.68
N PHE A 2 -31.71 -48.22 54.72
CA PHE A 2 -31.66 -46.76 54.73
C PHE A 2 -30.27 -46.24 54.31
N SER A 3 -30.26 -45.03 53.74
CA SER A 3 -29.36 -43.88 54.01
C SER A 3 -29.19 -43.08 52.70
N SER A 4 -29.77 -41.89 52.52
CA SER A 4 -29.38 -40.57 53.11
C SER A 4 -27.92 -40.23 52.76
N ILE A 5 -27.59 -39.11 52.10
CA ILE A 5 -27.57 -37.70 52.57
C ILE A 5 -27.57 -36.77 51.32
N VAL A 6 -28.58 -35.91 51.08
CA VAL A 6 -28.73 -34.46 51.39
C VAL A 6 -27.78 -33.48 50.66
N SER A 7 -28.38 -32.72 49.72
CA SER A 7 -28.38 -31.25 49.49
C SER A 7 -27.07 -30.45 49.64
N THR A 8 -26.72 -29.60 48.67
CA THR A 8 -27.03 -28.15 48.72
C THR A 8 -26.85 -27.46 47.35
N PHE A 9 -27.84 -26.63 47.03
CA PHE A 9 -28.01 -25.59 46.01
C PHE A 9 -26.76 -24.98 45.34
N TYR A 10 -26.84 -24.83 44.01
CA TYR A 10 -26.52 -23.57 43.34
C TYR A 10 -27.47 -23.39 42.14
N SER A 11 -28.37 -22.41 42.23
CA SER A 11 -29.15 -21.93 41.08
C SER A 11 -28.20 -21.25 40.10
N PRO A 12 -28.22 -21.58 38.79
CA PRO A 12 -27.67 -20.67 37.81
C PRO A 12 -28.66 -19.51 37.67
N SER A 13 -28.36 -18.41 38.36
CA SER A 13 -28.88 -17.11 37.99
C SER A 13 -28.57 -16.88 36.51
N THR A 14 -29.59 -16.43 35.78
CA THR A 14 -29.52 -15.94 34.40
C THR A 14 -28.36 -14.97 34.21
N SER A 15 -27.20 -15.50 33.84
CA SER A 15 -26.16 -14.73 33.17
C SER A 15 -26.60 -14.63 31.73
N THR A 16 -27.25 -13.51 31.39
CA THR A 16 -27.21 -13.00 30.03
C THR A 16 -25.75 -12.87 29.66
N ALA A 17 -25.20 -13.90 28.99
CA ALA A 17 -23.98 -13.75 28.24
C ALA A 17 -24.25 -12.58 27.29
N HIS A 18 -23.66 -11.42 27.60
CA HIS A 18 -23.56 -10.37 26.61
C HIS A 18 -22.84 -11.02 25.44
N LYS A 19 -23.62 -11.35 24.41
CA LYS A 19 -23.10 -11.58 23.07
C LYS A 19 -22.28 -10.32 22.80
N ILE A 20 -20.96 -10.45 22.86
CA ILE A 20 -20.07 -9.46 22.26
C ILE A 20 -20.63 -9.33 20.84
N PRO A 21 -21.11 -8.15 20.42
CA PRO A 21 -21.64 -8.00 19.08
C PRO A 21 -20.61 -8.57 18.12
N ASP A 22 -21.05 -9.31 17.11
CA ASP A 22 -20.17 -9.72 16.00
C ASP A 22 -19.63 -8.42 15.40
N ILE A 23 -18.47 -7.97 15.87
CA ILE A 23 -17.85 -6.76 15.36
C ILE A 23 -17.32 -7.16 14.00
N ASP A 24 -17.87 -6.52 12.97
CA ASP A 24 -17.35 -6.68 11.62
C ASP A 24 -15.84 -6.35 11.66
N PRO A 25 -14.95 -7.24 11.20
CA PRO A 25 -13.54 -6.93 11.06
C PRO A 25 -13.27 -5.62 10.28
N ALA A 26 -14.23 -5.16 9.46
CA ALA A 26 -14.19 -3.85 8.80
C ALA A 26 -14.33 -2.65 9.76
N ASP A 27 -14.92 -2.84 10.94
CA ASP A 27 -15.13 -1.79 11.96
C ASP A 27 -13.98 -1.72 13.00
N ILE A 28 -13.02 -2.66 12.94
CA ILE A 28 -11.85 -2.68 13.82
C ILE A 28 -10.62 -2.30 13.02
N SER A 29 -9.74 -1.47 13.58
CA SER A 29 -8.42 -1.20 13.03
C SER A 29 -7.31 -1.76 13.91
N PHE A 30 -6.24 -2.28 13.31
CA PHE A 30 -5.06 -2.77 14.03
C PHE A 30 -3.82 -2.01 13.60
N ASN A 31 -2.96 -1.73 14.57
CA ASN A 31 -1.62 -1.22 14.30
C ASN A 31 -0.73 -2.35 13.78
N VAL A 32 0.01 -2.09 12.70
CA VAL A 32 0.99 -3.01 12.10
C VAL A 32 1.99 -3.52 13.15
N HIS A 33 2.59 -2.64 13.96
CA HIS A 33 3.60 -3.04 14.95
C HIS A 33 3.08 -3.95 16.06
N GLN A 34 1.75 -4.01 16.26
CA GLN A 34 1.12 -4.90 17.24
C GLN A 34 0.80 -6.29 16.66
N ARG A 35 0.83 -6.44 15.33
CA ARG A 35 0.40 -7.64 14.62
C ARG A 35 1.51 -8.31 13.82
N VAL A 36 2.51 -7.54 13.41
CA VAL A 36 3.64 -8.00 12.60
C VAL A 36 4.91 -7.77 13.39
N ARG A 37 5.81 -8.74 13.42
CA ARG A 37 7.13 -8.57 14.07
C ARG A 37 8.07 -7.77 13.17
N ALA A 38 9.00 -7.05 13.79
CA ALA A 38 10.00 -6.26 13.07
C ALA A 38 10.75 -7.08 12.00
N GLU A 39 11.17 -8.31 12.33
CA GLU A 39 11.90 -9.15 11.37
C GLU A 39 11.06 -9.51 10.14
N GLN A 40 9.75 -9.70 10.32
CA GLN A 40 8.84 -9.98 9.20
C GLN A 40 8.76 -8.78 8.25
N LEU A 41 8.90 -7.55 8.75
CA LEU A 41 8.94 -6.31 7.96
C LEU A 41 10.32 -6.00 7.37
N ASN A 42 11.28 -6.93 7.46
CA ASN A 42 12.69 -6.70 7.15
C ASN A 42 13.32 -5.55 7.98
N ILE A 43 12.81 -5.29 9.18
CA ILE A 43 13.39 -4.33 10.12
C ILE A 43 14.34 -5.10 11.04
N GLY A 44 15.59 -4.65 11.14
CA GLY A 44 16.57 -5.26 12.02
C GLY A 44 16.31 -4.91 13.48
N GLY A 45 16.34 -5.92 14.36
CA GLY A 45 16.12 -5.73 15.80
C GLY A 45 14.65 -5.64 16.20
N GLU A 46 14.39 -5.10 17.39
CA GLU A 46 13.04 -4.90 17.93
C GLU A 46 12.51 -3.48 17.63
N TYR A 47 11.19 -3.32 17.73
CA TYR A 47 10.54 -2.00 17.67
C TYR A 47 11.00 -1.09 18.81
N GLN A 48 11.41 0.13 18.48
CA GLN A 48 11.93 1.09 19.46
C GLN A 48 10.81 1.74 20.28
N ASN A 49 9.57 1.74 19.78
CA ASN A 49 8.38 2.31 20.41
C ASN A 49 8.56 3.79 20.80
N SER A 50 9.38 4.50 20.02
CA SER A 50 9.81 5.86 20.30
C SER A 50 8.62 6.84 20.26
N VAL A 51 8.75 7.94 21.00
CA VAL A 51 7.79 9.05 20.98
C VAL A 51 8.50 10.28 20.44
N MET A 52 7.96 10.85 19.37
CA MET A 52 8.46 12.06 18.74
C MET A 52 7.52 13.24 18.99
N TYR A 53 8.10 14.34 19.43
CA TYR A 53 7.41 15.63 19.53
C TYR A 53 7.43 16.31 18.16
N VAL A 54 6.25 16.61 17.63
CA VAL A 54 6.09 17.25 16.32
C VAL A 54 5.16 18.44 16.41
N THR A 55 5.24 19.33 15.43
CA THR A 55 4.33 20.48 15.39
C THR A 55 2.88 20.02 15.12
N PRO A 56 1.86 20.80 15.52
CA PRO A 56 0.47 20.54 15.12
C PRO A 56 0.30 20.42 13.59
N LYS A 57 1.08 21.21 12.84
CA LYS A 57 1.11 21.16 11.37
C LYS A 57 1.57 19.79 10.87
N THR A 58 2.59 19.20 11.48
CA THR A 58 3.10 17.87 11.14
C THR A 58 2.08 16.79 11.51
N MET A 59 1.39 16.94 12.64
CA MET A 59 0.31 16.03 13.04
C MET A 59 -0.84 16.03 12.03
N ASP A 60 -1.26 17.21 11.56
CA ASP A 60 -2.30 17.36 10.53
C ASP A 60 -1.90 16.67 9.21
N LYS A 61 -0.62 16.80 8.81
CA LYS A 61 -0.08 16.10 7.63
C LYS A 61 -0.17 14.59 7.81
N ALA A 62 0.27 14.08 8.96
CA ALA A 62 0.27 12.65 9.23
C ALA A 62 -1.15 12.06 9.23
N GLN A 63 -2.11 12.77 9.82
CA GLN A 63 -3.51 12.35 9.81
C GLN A 63 -4.11 12.36 8.39
N LEU A 64 -3.78 13.37 7.57
CA LEU A 64 -4.23 13.41 6.17
C LEU A 64 -3.62 12.25 5.38
N ALA A 65 -2.31 12.00 5.53
CA ALA A 65 -1.61 10.90 4.88
C ALA A 65 -2.22 9.54 5.24
N ALA A 66 -2.51 9.29 6.53
CA ALA A 66 -3.14 8.05 6.98
C ALA A 66 -4.48 7.79 6.27
N ARG A 67 -5.37 8.79 6.25
CA ARG A 67 -6.68 8.68 5.58
C ARG A 67 -6.56 8.44 4.08
N VAL A 68 -5.59 9.08 3.42
CA VAL A 68 -5.35 8.88 2.00
C VAL A 68 -4.86 7.47 1.74
N MET A 69 -3.84 6.99 2.45
CA MET A 69 -3.33 5.62 2.25
C MET A 69 -4.40 4.56 2.52
N GLU A 70 -5.22 4.73 3.56
CA GLU A 70 -6.37 3.86 3.82
C GLU A 70 -7.36 3.85 2.65
N THR A 71 -7.68 5.02 2.11
CA THR A 71 -8.56 5.14 0.93
C THR A 71 -7.95 4.42 -0.27
N ILE A 72 -6.66 4.62 -0.55
CA ILE A 72 -6.00 3.98 -1.69
C ILE A 72 -5.98 2.45 -1.55
N GLN A 73 -5.62 1.94 -0.37
CA GLN A 73 -5.55 0.51 -0.10
C GLN A 73 -6.90 -0.18 -0.19
N SER A 74 -7.94 0.43 0.37
CA SER A 74 -9.28 -0.16 0.43
C SER A 74 -10.03 -0.06 -0.90
N ALA A 75 -9.94 1.08 -1.59
CA ALA A 75 -10.76 1.35 -2.78
C ALA A 75 -10.05 0.98 -4.10
N TYR A 76 -8.75 1.25 -4.20
CA TYR A 76 -8.02 1.16 -5.48
C TYR A 76 -7.02 0.00 -5.52
N LEU A 77 -6.56 -0.54 -4.38
CA LEU A 77 -5.59 -1.64 -4.33
C LEU A 77 -6.05 -2.84 -3.48
N PRO A 78 -7.26 -3.38 -3.72
CA PRO A 78 -7.80 -4.49 -2.93
C PRO A 78 -6.92 -5.74 -2.99
N HIS A 79 -6.11 -5.92 -4.05
CA HIS A 79 -5.17 -7.04 -4.19
C HIS A 79 -3.73 -6.66 -3.87
N GLY A 80 -3.47 -5.38 -3.54
CA GLY A 80 -2.12 -4.81 -3.36
C GLY A 80 -1.43 -4.44 -4.68
N ALA A 81 -0.20 -3.96 -4.59
CA ALA A 81 0.61 -3.59 -5.75
C ALA A 81 1.05 -4.81 -6.58
N GLY A 82 1.21 -4.63 -7.90
CA GLY A 82 1.43 -5.74 -8.83
C GLY A 82 2.84 -6.29 -8.91
N ASN A 83 3.82 -5.61 -8.31
CA ASN A 83 5.20 -6.07 -8.25
C ASN A 83 5.67 -6.36 -6.82
N GLN A 84 4.76 -6.40 -5.85
CA GLN A 84 5.05 -6.78 -4.47
C GLN A 84 4.79 -8.28 -4.29
N LEU A 85 5.82 -9.09 -4.02
CA LEU A 85 5.70 -10.55 -4.00
C LEU A 85 4.64 -11.05 -3.02
N ALA A 86 4.55 -10.45 -1.82
CA ALA A 86 3.50 -10.79 -0.87
C ALA A 86 2.10 -10.57 -1.48
N SER A 87 1.88 -9.43 -2.14
CA SER A 87 0.62 -9.12 -2.82
C SER A 87 0.35 -10.06 -4.00
N VAL A 88 1.36 -10.32 -4.84
CA VAL A 88 1.25 -11.20 -6.01
C VAL A 88 0.90 -12.63 -5.58
N VAL A 89 1.63 -13.19 -4.61
CA VAL A 89 1.38 -14.56 -4.12
C VAL A 89 0.04 -14.62 -3.37
N GLY A 90 -0.21 -13.68 -2.45
CA GLY A 90 -1.43 -13.66 -1.62
C GLY A 90 -2.71 -13.47 -2.43
N SER A 91 -2.65 -12.72 -3.53
CA SER A 91 -3.77 -12.52 -4.46
C SER A 91 -3.82 -13.55 -5.59
N LYS A 92 -2.99 -14.61 -5.54
CA LYS A 92 -2.87 -15.62 -6.60
C LYS A 92 -2.61 -15.03 -7.99
N GLY A 93 -1.89 -13.91 -8.04
CA GLY A 93 -1.48 -13.22 -9.25
C GLY A 93 -2.42 -12.10 -9.71
N GLU A 94 -3.55 -11.84 -9.03
CA GLU A 94 -4.49 -10.79 -9.42
C GLU A 94 -3.85 -9.39 -9.41
N SER A 95 -3.05 -9.07 -8.39
CA SER A 95 -2.36 -7.77 -8.35
C SER A 95 -1.40 -7.57 -9.52
N PHE A 96 -0.70 -8.64 -9.91
CA PHE A 96 0.19 -8.65 -11.07
C PHE A 96 -0.60 -8.51 -12.37
N ALA A 97 -1.65 -9.31 -12.56
CA ALA A 97 -2.50 -9.29 -13.75
C ALA A 97 -3.12 -7.91 -13.99
N ASN A 98 -3.70 -7.30 -12.95
CA ASN A 98 -4.24 -5.94 -13.01
C ASN A 98 -3.17 -4.94 -13.49
N THR A 99 -1.94 -5.07 -12.97
CA THR A 99 -0.85 -4.14 -13.28
C THR A 99 -0.28 -4.33 -14.68
N VAL A 100 -0.15 -5.57 -15.17
CA VAL A 100 0.38 -5.81 -16.52
C VAL A 100 -0.63 -5.41 -17.59
N VAL A 101 -1.90 -5.77 -17.42
CA VAL A 101 -2.98 -5.36 -18.33
C VAL A 101 -3.10 -3.84 -18.35
N MET A 102 -3.06 -3.20 -17.17
CA MET A 102 -3.04 -1.75 -17.07
C MET A 102 -1.91 -1.14 -17.91
N ARG A 103 -0.68 -1.67 -17.80
CA ARG A 103 0.48 -1.10 -18.51
C ARG A 103 0.46 -1.35 -20.01
N ASP A 104 -0.04 -2.50 -20.43
CA ASP A 104 -0.24 -2.82 -21.85
C ASP A 104 -1.26 -1.87 -22.49
N GLU A 105 -2.41 -1.68 -21.84
CA GLU A 105 -3.50 -0.85 -22.35
C GLU A 105 -3.30 0.66 -22.07
N ALA A 106 -2.42 1.03 -21.12
CA ALA A 106 -2.19 2.42 -20.70
C ALA A 106 -1.80 3.34 -21.86
N ARG A 107 -1.05 2.85 -22.86
CA ARG A 107 -0.67 3.66 -24.03
C ARG A 107 -1.89 4.14 -24.80
N GLN A 108 -2.86 3.25 -25.01
CA GLN A 108 -4.09 3.57 -25.74
C GLN A 108 -4.99 4.49 -24.91
N LEU A 109 -5.08 4.25 -23.60
CA LEU A 109 -5.89 5.06 -22.71
C LEU A 109 -5.34 6.47 -22.52
N ARG A 110 -4.03 6.65 -22.35
CA ARG A 110 -3.41 7.98 -22.23
C ARG A 110 -3.76 8.88 -23.40
N GLY A 111 -3.82 8.35 -24.63
CA GLY A 111 -4.23 9.10 -25.82
C GLY A 111 -5.72 9.49 -25.84
N ARG A 112 -6.58 8.78 -25.11
CA ARG A 112 -8.03 9.04 -25.03
C ARG A 112 -8.42 9.94 -23.86
N LEU A 113 -7.56 10.04 -22.85
CA LEU A 113 -7.83 10.75 -21.60
C LEU A 113 -7.35 12.21 -21.61
N THR A 114 -7.52 12.91 -22.74
CA THR A 114 -7.12 14.32 -22.93
C THR A 114 -7.96 15.34 -22.17
N GLY A 115 -8.89 14.89 -21.30
CA GLY A 115 -9.89 15.70 -20.62
C GLY A 115 -9.77 15.81 -19.09
N PHE A 116 -8.70 15.29 -18.47
CA PHE A 116 -8.47 15.36 -17.01
C PHE A 116 -7.46 16.45 -16.61
N GLY A 117 -7.40 17.54 -17.39
CA GLY A 117 -6.40 18.59 -17.21
C GLY A 117 -5.02 18.22 -17.77
N SER A 118 -4.05 19.13 -17.65
CA SER A 118 -2.71 18.99 -18.24
C SER A 118 -1.74 18.15 -17.40
N LYS A 119 -2.17 17.58 -16.26
CA LYS A 119 -1.28 16.88 -15.32
C LYS A 119 -1.23 15.37 -15.61
N PRO A 120 -0.07 14.81 -15.99
CA PRO A 120 0.08 13.38 -16.25
C PRO A 120 -0.33 12.48 -15.06
N GLN A 121 -0.18 12.98 -13.83
CA GLN A 121 -0.52 12.24 -12.60
C GLN A 121 -2.01 11.95 -12.50
N TYR A 122 -2.89 12.83 -12.98
CA TYR A 122 -4.33 12.59 -12.93
C TYR A 122 -4.75 11.52 -13.93
N VAL A 123 -4.13 11.50 -15.12
CA VAL A 123 -4.32 10.44 -16.11
C VAL A 123 -3.81 9.09 -15.57
N ASN A 124 -2.60 9.06 -15.02
CA ASN A 124 -2.03 7.85 -14.42
C ASN A 124 -2.87 7.34 -13.25
N ALA A 125 -3.36 8.23 -12.37
CA ALA A 125 -4.25 7.89 -11.27
C ALA A 125 -5.57 7.29 -11.77
N HIS A 126 -6.20 7.89 -12.79
CA HIS A 126 -7.43 7.37 -13.37
C HIS A 126 -7.25 5.96 -13.93
N ILE A 127 -6.16 5.74 -14.69
CA ILE A 127 -5.81 4.43 -15.23
C ILE A 127 -5.60 3.43 -14.09
N ALA A 128 -4.76 3.75 -13.10
CA ALA A 128 -4.49 2.86 -11.97
C ALA A 128 -5.76 2.48 -11.19
N ALA A 129 -6.65 3.44 -10.94
CA ALA A 129 -7.94 3.21 -10.28
C ALA A 129 -8.86 2.33 -11.12
N THR A 130 -8.85 2.49 -12.45
CA THR A 130 -9.68 1.71 -13.38
C THR A 130 -9.28 0.24 -13.40
N TYR A 131 -7.99 -0.09 -13.41
CA TYR A 131 -7.54 -1.49 -13.38
C TYR A 131 -7.35 -2.04 -11.97
N LYS A 132 -7.43 -1.19 -10.93
CA LYS A 132 -7.08 -1.55 -9.55
C LYS A 132 -5.70 -2.21 -9.46
N GLY A 133 -4.73 -1.59 -10.15
CA GLY A 133 -3.37 -2.11 -10.34
C GLY A 133 -2.38 -0.97 -10.52
N GLY A 134 -1.09 -1.28 -10.38
CA GLY A 134 -0.02 -0.30 -10.47
C GLY A 134 1.25 -0.72 -9.72
N GLN A 135 2.33 0.00 -10.00
CA GLN A 135 3.57 -0.01 -9.21
C GLN A 135 3.73 1.35 -8.51
N CYS A 136 4.93 1.66 -8.03
CA CYS A 136 5.20 2.86 -7.24
C CYS A 136 4.79 4.16 -7.95
N GLU A 137 5.07 4.32 -9.24
CA GLU A 137 4.70 5.52 -10.02
C GLU A 137 3.17 5.73 -10.08
N GLU A 138 2.43 4.69 -10.44
CA GLU A 138 0.99 4.79 -10.64
C GLU A 138 0.26 4.95 -9.29
N ILE A 139 0.78 4.33 -8.23
CA ILE A 139 0.24 4.47 -6.88
C ILE A 139 0.59 5.84 -6.27
N ALA A 140 1.80 6.36 -6.51
CA ALA A 140 2.14 7.73 -6.12
C ALA A 140 1.24 8.74 -6.85
N SER A 141 0.92 8.49 -8.11
CA SER A 141 -0.04 9.30 -8.88
C SER A 141 -1.46 9.24 -8.28
N LEU A 142 -1.93 8.06 -7.86
CA LEU A 142 -3.19 7.91 -7.12
C LEU A 142 -3.19 8.71 -5.82
N VAL A 143 -2.13 8.62 -5.03
CA VAL A 143 -1.98 9.38 -3.78
C VAL A 143 -2.00 10.89 -4.05
N TYR A 144 -1.26 11.35 -5.07
CA TYR A 144 -1.22 12.74 -5.46
C TYR A 144 -2.60 13.26 -5.89
N ALA A 145 -3.31 12.50 -6.72
CA ALA A 145 -4.67 12.83 -7.15
C ALA A 145 -5.65 12.87 -5.96
N GLU A 146 -5.58 11.91 -5.04
CA GLU A 146 -6.45 11.86 -3.87
C GLU A 146 -6.18 13.00 -2.88
N LEU A 147 -4.90 13.38 -2.69
CA LEU A 147 -4.53 14.57 -1.90
C LEU A 147 -5.04 15.86 -2.55
N ALA A 148 -4.89 16.00 -3.88
CA ALA A 148 -5.37 17.17 -4.62
C ALA A 148 -6.91 17.27 -4.63
N LYS A 149 -7.61 16.14 -4.81
CA LYS A 149 -9.08 16.04 -4.74
C LYS A 149 -9.63 16.50 -3.40
N ARG A 150 -8.93 16.22 -2.29
CA ARG A 150 -9.36 16.62 -0.95
C ARG A 150 -9.10 18.10 -0.63
N GLY A 151 -8.23 18.75 -1.41
CA GLY A 151 -7.69 20.06 -1.09
C GLY A 151 -6.65 19.95 0.02
N SER A 152 -5.37 20.09 -0.32
CA SER A 152 -4.29 20.03 0.66
C SER A 152 -3.82 21.44 1.01
N LYS A 153 -3.88 21.80 2.29
CA LYS A 153 -3.26 23.04 2.80
C LYS A 153 -1.72 23.00 2.82
N PHE A 154 -1.13 21.89 2.40
CA PHE A 154 0.31 21.66 2.35
C PHE A 154 0.76 21.37 0.91
N PRO A 155 2.01 21.69 0.54
CA PRO A 155 2.56 21.26 -0.74
C PRO A 155 2.48 19.75 -0.87
N VAL A 156 2.05 19.29 -2.03
CA VAL A 156 2.05 17.87 -2.41
C VAL A 156 3.00 17.73 -3.59
N SER A 157 4.01 16.87 -3.47
CA SER A 157 4.92 16.60 -4.58
C SER A 157 5.04 15.11 -4.87
N ILE A 158 5.44 14.80 -6.10
CA ILE A 158 5.95 13.47 -6.45
C ILE A 158 7.47 13.53 -6.37
N ALA A 159 8.06 12.58 -5.66
CA ALA A 159 9.50 12.46 -5.52
C ALA A 159 9.97 11.08 -5.91
N THR A 160 11.11 11.05 -6.59
CA THR A 160 11.83 9.83 -6.95
C THR A 160 13.00 9.62 -5.98
N PHE A 161 13.13 8.42 -5.45
CA PHE A 161 14.23 7.96 -4.64
C PHE A 161 15.00 6.90 -5.41
N ASN A 162 16.32 7.02 -5.48
CA ASN A 162 17.17 6.07 -6.17
C ASN A 162 18.22 5.49 -5.20
N PRO A 163 17.86 4.50 -4.35
CA PRO A 163 18.70 4.02 -3.26
C PRO A 163 20.05 3.44 -3.74
N THR A 164 20.08 2.81 -4.91
CA THR A 164 21.28 2.12 -5.42
C THR A 164 21.98 2.88 -6.54
N GLY A 165 21.41 4.00 -6.99
CA GLY A 165 21.85 4.71 -8.20
C GLY A 165 21.41 4.05 -9.51
N LYS A 166 20.82 2.84 -9.48
CA LYS A 166 20.37 2.14 -10.69
C LYS A 166 18.96 2.55 -11.08
N SER A 167 18.76 2.77 -12.37
CA SER A 167 17.48 3.25 -12.91
C SER A 167 16.29 2.38 -12.53
N GLU A 168 16.52 1.09 -12.40
CA GLU A 168 15.52 0.09 -12.12
C GLU A 168 15.14 0.02 -10.63
N ASP A 169 15.96 0.55 -9.72
CA ASP A 169 15.71 0.53 -8.27
C ASP A 169 15.01 1.81 -7.78
N LYS A 170 14.58 2.66 -8.71
CA LYS A 170 13.85 3.88 -8.40
C LYS A 170 12.52 3.55 -7.71
N HIS A 171 12.25 4.27 -6.63
CA HIS A 171 10.98 4.26 -5.93
C HIS A 171 10.36 5.65 -5.98
N ILE A 172 9.12 5.73 -6.43
CA ILE A 172 8.39 6.98 -6.60
C ILE A 172 7.32 7.04 -5.52
N VAL A 173 7.26 8.15 -4.79
CA VAL A 173 6.28 8.38 -3.71
C VAL A 173 5.67 9.77 -3.82
N ALA A 174 4.53 9.97 -3.16
CA ALA A 174 4.03 11.30 -2.90
C ALA A 174 4.58 11.82 -1.56
N LEU A 175 4.88 13.10 -1.51
CA LEU A 175 5.32 13.82 -0.31
C LEU A 175 4.29 14.88 0.06
N LEU A 176 4.05 15.05 1.36
CA LEU A 176 3.18 16.06 1.92
C LEU A 176 4.02 17.00 2.80
N GLY A 177 4.34 18.18 2.28
CA GLY A 177 5.34 19.10 2.83
C GLY A 177 6.34 19.58 1.78
N ASP A 178 7.31 20.38 2.21
CA ASP A 178 8.40 20.84 1.35
C ASP A 178 9.70 20.10 1.75
N PRO A 179 10.14 19.11 0.97
CA PRO A 179 11.33 18.31 1.28
C PRO A 179 12.65 19.07 1.05
N LEU A 180 12.62 20.18 0.30
CA LEU A 180 13.81 20.98 -0.02
C LEU A 180 13.89 22.27 0.81
N GLY A 181 12.82 22.62 1.51
CA GLY A 181 12.71 23.83 2.30
C GLY A 181 13.12 23.67 3.77
N ARG A 182 12.84 24.73 4.53
CA ARG A 182 13.13 24.81 5.97
C ARG A 182 12.31 23.84 6.82
N GLU A 183 11.23 23.27 6.28
CA GLU A 183 10.35 22.31 6.95
C GLU A 183 10.59 20.85 6.51
N LYS A 184 11.76 20.53 5.94
CA LYS A 184 12.05 19.18 5.42
C LYS A 184 11.80 18.07 6.45
N ASP A 185 12.17 18.29 7.71
CA ASP A 185 12.02 17.33 8.82
C ASP A 185 10.54 17.14 9.25
N SER A 186 9.64 17.96 8.69
CA SER A 186 8.20 17.87 8.86
C SER A 186 7.47 17.42 7.59
N THR A 187 8.21 16.93 6.59
CA THR A 187 7.64 16.35 5.37
C THR A 187 7.26 14.90 5.63
N VAL A 188 6.00 14.59 5.35
CA VAL A 188 5.44 13.24 5.50
C VAL A 188 5.51 12.52 4.17
N VAL A 189 5.98 11.27 4.18
CA VAL A 189 5.90 10.39 3.01
C VAL A 189 4.53 9.72 2.99
N VAL A 190 3.86 9.79 1.85
CA VAL A 190 2.55 9.19 1.62
C VAL A 190 2.71 8.13 0.54
N ASP A 191 2.91 6.89 0.97
CA ASP A 191 3.22 5.77 0.09
C ASP A 191 2.29 4.58 0.37
N ALA A 192 1.31 4.43 -0.51
CA ALA A 192 0.35 3.34 -0.48
C ALA A 192 0.80 2.12 -1.33
N TRP A 193 2.01 2.10 -1.90
CA TRP A 193 2.50 0.95 -2.68
C TRP A 193 2.96 -0.20 -1.78
N GLN A 194 3.38 0.11 -0.56
CA GLN A 194 3.79 -0.84 0.46
C GLN A 194 2.70 -1.89 0.77
N HIS A 195 3.15 -3.07 1.20
CA HIS A 195 2.23 -4.11 1.66
C HIS A 195 1.54 -3.73 2.98
N PHE A 196 2.29 -3.15 3.91
CA PHE A 196 1.81 -2.50 5.14
C PHE A 196 2.17 -1.01 5.07
N PRO A 197 1.25 -0.16 4.59
CA PRO A 197 1.51 1.28 4.50
C PRO A 197 1.52 1.89 5.89
N VAL A 198 2.59 2.62 6.18
CA VAL A 198 2.80 3.30 7.46
C VAL A 198 3.15 4.75 7.17
N VAL A 199 2.46 5.68 7.83
CA VAL A 199 2.80 7.09 7.69
C VAL A 199 4.13 7.32 8.41
N THR A 200 5.08 7.92 7.71
CA THR A 200 6.38 8.24 8.29
C THR A 200 6.85 9.61 7.83
N LEU A 201 7.71 10.24 8.64
CA LEU A 201 8.44 11.43 8.21
C LEU A 201 9.57 11.00 7.27
N LEU A 202 9.94 11.88 6.35
CA LEU A 202 10.96 11.61 5.35
C LEU A 202 12.29 11.12 5.96
N ASP A 203 12.73 11.74 7.07
CA ASP A 203 13.95 11.37 7.79
C ASP A 203 13.82 10.11 8.67
N LYS A 204 12.61 9.54 8.77
CA LYS A 204 12.28 8.28 9.47
C LYS A 204 11.90 7.16 8.50
N THR A 205 12.22 7.33 7.23
CA THR A 205 12.11 6.27 6.22
C THR A 205 13.40 5.46 6.16
N ARG A 206 13.35 4.30 5.51
CA ARG A 206 14.54 3.55 5.09
C ARG A 206 15.16 4.09 3.78
N PHE A 207 14.63 5.18 3.22
CA PHE A 207 15.18 5.79 2.01
C PHE A 207 16.45 6.60 2.31
N PRO A 208 17.31 6.80 1.31
CA PRO A 208 18.26 7.89 1.35
C PRO A 208 17.51 9.21 1.62
N VAL A 209 18.01 10.00 2.57
CA VAL A 209 17.31 11.18 3.12
C VAL A 209 17.07 12.28 2.08
N THR A 210 17.75 12.23 0.93
CA THR A 210 17.64 13.25 -0.12
C THR A 210 16.90 12.66 -1.32
N PRO A 211 15.65 13.10 -1.62
CA PRO A 211 15.02 12.77 -2.89
C PRO A 211 15.84 13.32 -4.05
N ASP A 212 15.64 12.78 -5.26
CA ASP A 212 16.20 13.40 -6.45
C ASP A 212 15.77 14.88 -6.50
N PRO A 213 16.67 15.82 -6.83
CA PRO A 213 16.39 17.26 -6.78
C PRO A 213 15.28 17.66 -7.76
N ASP A 214 15.08 16.86 -8.80
CA ASP A 214 14.02 17.02 -9.79
C ASP A 214 12.73 16.38 -9.24
N MET A 215 11.92 17.18 -8.55
CA MET A 215 10.55 16.79 -8.20
C MET A 215 9.65 16.90 -9.43
N ASP A 216 9.07 15.78 -9.86
CA ASP A 216 8.31 15.68 -11.12
C ASP A 216 7.04 16.54 -11.14
N SER A 217 6.48 16.86 -9.97
CA SER A 217 5.27 17.68 -9.86
C SER A 217 5.10 18.25 -8.47
N VAL A 218 4.59 19.48 -8.39
CA VAL A 218 4.22 20.15 -7.14
C VAL A 218 2.80 20.70 -7.27
N HIS A 219 1.90 20.29 -6.39
CA HIS A 219 0.59 20.87 -6.21
C HIS A 219 0.56 21.65 -4.90
N PHE A 220 0.15 22.92 -4.98
CA PHE A 220 0.01 23.78 -3.81
C PHE A 220 -1.27 24.61 -3.93
N GLN A 221 -2.41 23.95 -3.71
CA GLN A 221 -3.71 24.62 -3.62
C GLN A 221 -4.51 24.07 -2.45
N VAL A 222 -5.01 24.99 -1.62
CA VAL A 222 -5.84 24.64 -0.45
C VAL A 222 -7.20 24.10 -0.88
N ALA A 223 -7.73 24.58 -2.00
CA ALA A 223 -9.00 24.14 -2.53
C ALA A 223 -8.86 22.78 -3.24
N PRO A 224 -9.89 21.91 -3.16
CA PRO A 224 -10.01 20.73 -4.02
C PRO A 224 -9.73 21.03 -5.50
N ASP A 225 -8.85 20.27 -6.12
CA ASP A 225 -8.61 20.34 -7.56
C ASP A 225 -9.74 19.59 -8.30
N PRO A 226 -10.57 20.29 -9.11
CA PRO A 226 -11.70 19.67 -9.79
C PRO A 226 -11.27 18.64 -10.84
N ASP A 227 -10.09 18.77 -11.43
CA ASP A 227 -9.56 17.79 -12.39
C ASP A 227 -9.14 16.51 -11.68
N ALA A 228 -8.59 16.63 -10.46
CA ALA A 228 -8.28 15.47 -9.61
C ALA A 228 -9.55 14.75 -9.16
N ALA A 229 -10.59 15.50 -8.77
CA ALA A 229 -11.90 14.94 -8.45
C ALA A 229 -12.49 14.20 -9.65
N LYS A 230 -12.52 14.83 -10.83
CA LYS A 230 -12.99 14.22 -12.08
C LYS A 230 -12.20 12.94 -12.40
N ALA A 231 -10.88 12.94 -12.24
CA ALA A 231 -10.03 11.79 -12.52
C ALA A 231 -10.36 10.57 -11.63
N LEU A 232 -10.82 10.77 -10.39
CA LEU A 232 -11.11 9.67 -9.46
C LEU A 232 -12.61 9.33 -9.35
N ASP A 233 -13.50 10.33 -9.40
CA ASP A 233 -14.94 10.16 -9.22
C ASP A 233 -15.64 9.55 -10.44
N THR A 234 -15.01 9.62 -11.62
CA THR A 234 -15.55 9.06 -12.86
C THR A 234 -15.04 7.66 -13.18
N VAL A 235 -14.25 7.07 -12.28
CA VAL A 235 -13.65 5.74 -12.48
C VAL A 235 -14.75 4.68 -12.42
N VAL A 236 -14.74 3.81 -13.43
CA VAL A 236 -15.51 2.55 -13.42
C VAL A 236 -14.50 1.41 -13.46
N PRO A 237 -14.24 0.73 -12.32
CA PRO A 237 -13.22 -0.29 -12.28
C PRO A 237 -13.56 -1.50 -13.14
N TYR A 238 -12.58 -2.05 -13.84
CA TYR A 238 -12.71 -3.33 -14.53
C TYR A 238 -12.84 -4.48 -13.53
N ASP A 239 -13.66 -5.45 -13.90
CA ASP A 239 -13.81 -6.68 -13.13
C ASP A 239 -12.74 -7.72 -13.48
N ARG A 240 -12.67 -8.77 -12.67
CA ARG A 240 -11.74 -9.89 -12.89
C ARG A 240 -11.89 -10.53 -14.27
N SER A 241 -13.11 -10.62 -14.80
CA SER A 241 -13.37 -11.28 -16.08
C SER A 241 -12.78 -10.48 -17.24
N TYR A 242 -12.93 -9.16 -17.23
CA TYR A 242 -12.25 -8.27 -18.16
C TYR A 242 -10.73 -8.45 -18.07
N ILE A 243 -10.16 -8.34 -16.85
CA ILE A 243 -8.70 -8.47 -16.65
C ILE A 243 -8.19 -9.81 -17.17
N ASN A 244 -8.86 -10.92 -16.84
CA ASN A 244 -8.42 -12.25 -17.25
C ASN A 244 -8.53 -12.45 -18.77
N ASN A 245 -9.51 -11.84 -19.42
CA ASN A 245 -9.63 -11.88 -20.88
C ASN A 245 -8.52 -11.05 -21.54
N SER A 246 -8.30 -9.81 -21.10
CA SER A 246 -7.20 -8.98 -21.61
C SER A 246 -5.84 -9.64 -21.39
N LEU A 247 -5.62 -10.28 -20.24
CA LEU A 247 -4.37 -10.97 -19.91
C LEU A 247 -4.03 -12.12 -20.88
N ARG A 248 -5.07 -12.79 -21.43
CA ARG A 248 -4.89 -13.86 -22.43
C ARG A 248 -4.51 -13.32 -23.80
N GLU A 249 -4.79 -12.05 -24.06
CA GLU A 249 -4.47 -11.38 -25.32
C GLU A 249 -3.25 -10.47 -25.23
N ALA A 250 -2.84 -10.07 -24.02
CA ALA A 250 -1.66 -9.26 -23.79
C ALA A 250 -0.39 -10.08 -24.05
N ASP A 251 0.47 -9.53 -24.92
CA ASP A 251 1.80 -10.06 -25.19
C ASP A 251 2.68 -9.81 -23.97
N ALA A 252 3.41 -10.84 -23.51
CA ALA A 252 4.34 -10.67 -22.42
C ALA A 252 5.43 -9.68 -22.85
N PHE A 253 5.75 -8.73 -21.97
CA PHE A 253 6.85 -7.80 -22.17
C PHE A 253 8.20 -8.54 -22.02
N SER A 254 8.53 -9.41 -22.96
CA SER A 254 9.85 -9.97 -23.14
C SER A 254 10.40 -9.42 -24.45
N GLY A 255 11.51 -8.69 -24.40
CA GLY A 255 12.26 -8.27 -25.59
C GLY A 255 12.94 -9.43 -26.33
N SER A 256 12.36 -10.63 -26.27
CA SER A 256 12.72 -11.81 -27.04
C SER A 256 11.64 -12.05 -28.10
N ASP A 257 12.05 -12.45 -29.30
CA ASP A 257 11.21 -12.71 -30.48
C ASP A 257 10.19 -13.86 -30.33
N ASP A 258 9.86 -14.26 -29.09
CA ASP A 258 8.87 -15.29 -28.80
C ASP A 258 7.57 -14.60 -28.37
N ASP A 259 6.47 -14.89 -29.08
CA ASP A 259 5.08 -14.49 -28.81
C ASP A 259 4.55 -15.10 -27.49
N GLU A 260 5.29 -14.97 -26.39
CA GLU A 260 4.91 -15.51 -25.10
C GLU A 260 3.82 -14.63 -24.50
N LYS A 261 2.67 -15.22 -24.16
CA LYS A 261 1.54 -14.52 -23.54
C LYS A 261 1.63 -14.62 -22.02
N TYR A 262 1.12 -13.61 -21.30
CA TYR A 262 1.04 -13.64 -19.83
C TYR A 262 0.26 -14.85 -19.28
N GLY A 263 -0.74 -15.33 -20.05
CA GLY A 263 -1.54 -16.50 -19.73
C GLY A 263 -2.90 -16.15 -19.12
N SER A 264 -3.32 -16.91 -18.12
CA SER A 264 -4.65 -16.77 -17.48
C SER A 264 -4.51 -16.87 -15.97
N LEU A 265 -5.29 -16.07 -15.23
CA LEU A 265 -5.41 -16.16 -13.78
C LEU A 265 -6.00 -17.50 -13.31
N ASP A 266 -6.62 -18.27 -14.22
CA ASP A 266 -7.16 -19.60 -13.92
C ASP A 266 -6.08 -20.71 -14.00
N ASP A 267 -4.89 -20.37 -14.51
CA ASP A 267 -3.76 -21.28 -14.58
C ASP A 267 -3.09 -21.43 -13.20
N LYS A 268 -3.00 -22.66 -12.70
CA LYS A 268 -2.37 -22.99 -11.42
C LYS A 268 -0.89 -22.59 -11.35
N ASN A 269 -0.23 -22.49 -12.50
CA ASN A 269 1.18 -22.11 -12.60
C ASN A 269 1.38 -20.62 -12.91
N PHE A 270 0.30 -19.82 -13.00
CA PHE A 270 0.36 -18.41 -13.39
C PHE A 270 1.36 -17.61 -12.56
N VAL A 271 1.25 -17.71 -11.22
CA VAL A 271 2.16 -17.00 -10.29
C VAL A 271 3.60 -17.44 -10.48
N ALA A 272 3.86 -18.76 -10.50
CA ALA A 272 5.23 -19.27 -10.58
C ALA A 272 5.90 -18.89 -11.90
N ARG A 273 5.18 -18.98 -13.02
CA ARG A 273 5.68 -18.59 -14.35
C ARG A 273 6.04 -17.10 -14.38
N ASN A 274 5.10 -16.24 -13.99
CA ASN A 274 5.28 -14.80 -14.07
C ASN A 274 6.30 -14.28 -13.04
N VAL A 275 6.37 -14.85 -11.84
CA VAL A 275 7.45 -14.51 -10.90
C VAL A 275 8.80 -14.91 -11.47
N SER A 276 8.93 -16.06 -12.13
CA SER A 276 10.18 -16.48 -12.78
C SER A 276 10.61 -15.52 -13.89
N GLN A 277 9.68 -15.21 -14.79
CA GLN A 277 9.92 -14.33 -15.95
C GLN A 277 10.25 -12.89 -15.53
N TYR A 278 9.52 -12.36 -14.54
CA TYR A 278 9.62 -10.97 -14.10
C TYR A 278 10.40 -10.82 -12.80
N LYS A 279 11.17 -11.84 -12.37
CA LYS A 279 11.87 -11.87 -11.07
C LYS A 279 12.67 -10.60 -10.78
N ASN A 280 13.28 -10.03 -11.81
CA ASN A 280 14.11 -8.85 -11.69
C ASN A 280 13.30 -7.58 -11.44
N THR A 281 11.98 -7.57 -11.55
CA THR A 281 11.13 -6.38 -11.31
C THR A 281 10.28 -6.50 -10.06
N MET A 282 10.38 -7.64 -9.37
CA MET A 282 9.62 -7.96 -8.17
C MET A 282 10.32 -7.45 -6.91
N TRP A 283 9.51 -6.94 -5.98
CA TRP A 283 9.92 -6.39 -4.70
C TRP A 283 9.39 -7.25 -3.55
N ASN A 284 10.16 -7.30 -2.48
CA ASN A 284 9.75 -7.84 -1.18
C ASN A 284 9.86 -6.75 -0.12
N GLU A 285 9.21 -5.61 -0.40
CA GLU A 285 9.24 -4.43 0.45
C GLU A 285 7.91 -4.32 1.19
N LEU A 286 7.89 -4.69 2.47
CA LEU A 286 6.65 -4.72 3.22
C LEU A 286 6.27 -3.36 3.82
N THR A 287 7.24 -2.52 4.16
CA THR A 287 7.03 -1.15 4.65
C THR A 287 8.29 -0.31 4.43
N ILE A 288 8.18 1.00 4.22
CA ILE A 288 9.34 1.91 4.11
C ILE A 288 9.72 2.54 5.46
N ALA A 289 8.86 2.40 6.48
CA ALA A 289 9.11 3.01 7.77
C ALA A 289 10.32 2.34 8.43
N ALA A 290 11.25 3.15 8.95
CA ALA A 290 12.37 2.60 9.72
C ALA A 290 11.87 1.93 11.01
N ASP A 291 10.81 2.46 11.61
CA ASP A 291 10.12 1.87 12.75
C ASP A 291 8.62 2.25 12.78
N PRO A 292 7.71 1.33 12.39
CA PRO A 292 6.27 1.52 12.45
C PRO A 292 5.68 1.79 13.83
N SER A 293 6.40 1.44 14.91
CA SER A 293 5.95 1.68 16.29
C SER A 293 6.17 3.13 16.75
N THR A 294 6.78 3.97 15.91
CA THR A 294 7.01 5.39 16.21
C THR A 294 5.67 6.09 16.44
N ARG A 295 5.56 6.76 17.59
CA ARG A 295 4.38 7.53 17.97
C ARG A 295 4.68 9.02 17.94
N PHE A 296 3.68 9.82 17.59
CA PHE A 296 3.77 11.26 17.43
C PHE A 296 2.91 11.94 18.50
N THR A 297 3.40 13.03 19.07
CA THR A 297 2.61 13.92 19.94
C THR A 297 3.01 15.38 19.71
N THR A 298 2.12 16.32 20.05
CA THR A 298 2.43 17.76 19.99
C THR A 298 3.10 18.29 21.25
N ASP A 299 2.90 17.61 22.38
CA ASP A 299 3.37 18.02 23.71
C ASP A 299 3.30 16.85 24.69
N SER A 300 3.84 17.04 25.90
CA SER A 300 3.89 15.97 26.91
C SER A 300 2.54 15.68 27.58
N SER A 301 1.52 16.50 27.33
CA SER A 301 0.18 16.34 27.88
C SER A 301 -0.79 15.62 26.94
N THR A 302 -0.44 15.50 25.65
CA THR A 302 -1.24 14.84 24.63
C THR A 302 -0.78 13.39 24.43
N PRO A 303 -1.70 12.40 24.42
CA PRO A 303 -1.35 11.02 24.10
C PRO A 303 -0.64 10.88 22.75
N ALA A 304 0.43 10.10 22.71
CA ALA A 304 1.17 9.87 21.48
C ALA A 304 0.49 8.79 20.62
N HIS A 305 0.37 9.02 19.32
CA HIS A 305 -0.31 8.15 18.36
C HIS A 305 0.65 7.61 17.31
N SER A 306 0.62 6.31 17.04
CA SER A 306 1.25 5.75 15.83
C SER A 306 0.30 5.88 14.65
N TRP A 307 0.87 5.96 13.45
CA TRP A 307 0.13 6.09 12.20
C TRP A 307 0.33 4.88 11.29
N ASP A 308 0.24 3.71 11.90
CA ASP A 308 0.36 2.40 11.29
C ASP A 308 -0.93 1.57 11.42
N SER A 309 -2.05 2.25 11.67
CA SER A 309 -3.37 1.63 11.78
C SER A 309 -3.89 1.22 10.41
N VAL A 310 -4.36 -0.03 10.29
CA VAL A 310 -4.96 -0.60 9.08
C VAL A 310 -6.28 -1.25 9.46
N ARG A 311 -7.30 -1.07 8.60
CA ARG A 311 -8.61 -1.72 8.76
C ARG A 311 -8.46 -3.24 8.87
N GLY A 312 -9.23 -3.88 9.74
CA GLY A 312 -8.99 -5.24 10.22
C GLY A 312 -9.08 -6.30 9.13
N ASP A 313 -10.05 -6.18 8.23
CA ASP A 313 -10.18 -7.02 7.04
C ASP A 313 -8.94 -6.93 6.14
N ILE A 314 -8.46 -5.72 5.87
CA ILE A 314 -7.23 -5.47 5.07
C ILE A 314 -6.01 -6.02 5.82
N MET A 315 -5.88 -5.77 7.12
CA MET A 315 -4.78 -6.30 7.94
C MET A 315 -4.72 -7.82 7.84
N MET A 316 -5.85 -8.51 8.02
CA MET A 316 -5.90 -9.98 7.92
C MET A 316 -5.56 -10.47 6.52
N GLN A 317 -6.04 -9.79 5.48
CA GLN A 317 -5.67 -10.12 4.10
C GLN A 317 -4.17 -9.99 3.86
N ARG A 318 -3.53 -8.92 4.37
CA ARG A 318 -2.08 -8.69 4.24
C ARG A 318 -1.27 -9.73 5.04
N LEU A 319 -1.67 -10.02 6.27
CA LEU A 319 -1.05 -11.10 7.07
C LEU A 319 -1.10 -12.46 6.36
N ASN A 320 -2.25 -12.82 5.79
CA ASN A 320 -2.40 -14.05 5.02
C ASN A 320 -1.52 -14.05 3.76
N SER A 321 -1.40 -12.90 3.09
CA SER A 321 -0.56 -12.73 1.91
C SER A 321 0.92 -12.96 2.23
N VAL A 322 1.41 -12.43 3.35
CA VAL A 322 2.78 -12.68 3.85
C VAL A 322 2.96 -14.16 4.20
N ALA A 323 2.00 -14.79 4.87
CA ALA A 323 2.10 -16.20 5.23
C ALA A 323 2.15 -17.13 4.00
N GLU A 324 1.34 -16.86 2.97
CA GLU A 324 1.38 -17.61 1.71
C GLU A 324 2.69 -17.36 0.94
N TYR A 325 3.21 -16.13 0.95
CA TYR A 325 4.52 -15.83 0.41
C TYR A 325 5.64 -16.58 1.13
N ASP A 326 5.67 -16.57 2.46
CA ASP A 326 6.68 -17.29 3.25
C ASP A 326 6.65 -18.80 2.97
N LYS A 327 5.45 -19.36 2.78
CA LYS A 327 5.26 -20.77 2.40
C LYS A 327 5.78 -21.04 0.98
N ALA A 328 5.50 -20.16 0.03
CA ALA A 328 5.99 -20.27 -1.34
C ALA A 328 7.52 -20.14 -1.40
N TYR A 329 8.10 -19.17 -0.68
CA TYR A 329 9.53 -18.95 -0.54
C TYR A 329 10.26 -20.16 0.06
N LYS A 330 9.71 -20.76 1.12
CA LYS A 330 10.27 -21.99 1.72
C LYS A 330 10.24 -23.18 0.77
N LYS A 331 9.23 -23.25 -0.11
CA LYS A 331 9.09 -24.34 -1.09
C LYS A 331 10.07 -24.19 -2.25
N ASP A 332 10.27 -22.97 -2.74
CA ASP A 332 11.13 -22.69 -3.90
C ASP A 332 11.85 -21.34 -3.74
N ASN A 333 12.88 -21.31 -2.91
CA ASN A 333 13.64 -20.10 -2.63
C ASN A 333 14.27 -19.50 -3.91
N ALA A 334 14.73 -20.35 -4.83
CA ALA A 334 15.38 -19.89 -6.05
C ALA A 334 14.45 -19.06 -6.95
N LEU A 335 13.14 -19.38 -6.94
CA LEU A 335 12.14 -18.62 -7.68
C LEU A 335 11.85 -17.24 -7.06
N TYR A 336 11.86 -17.15 -5.73
CA TYR A 336 11.49 -15.94 -5.00
C TYR A 336 12.71 -15.09 -4.54
N THR A 337 13.92 -15.49 -4.92
CA THR A 337 15.19 -14.77 -4.68
C THR A 337 15.84 -14.38 -6.01
N PRO A 338 16.35 -13.13 -6.18
CA PRO A 338 16.46 -12.05 -5.20
C PRO A 338 15.34 -11.03 -5.41
N ALA A 339 14.24 -11.17 -4.68
CA ALA A 339 13.28 -10.08 -4.59
C ALA A 339 14.00 -8.81 -4.13
N ARG A 340 13.77 -7.69 -4.83
CA ARG A 340 14.39 -6.42 -4.48
C ARG A 340 13.89 -5.93 -3.13
N LYS A 341 14.76 -5.23 -2.41
CA LYS A 341 14.45 -4.57 -1.14
C LYS A 341 14.99 -3.15 -1.20
N ILE A 342 14.31 -2.22 -0.57
CA ILE A 342 14.80 -0.87 -0.36
C ILE A 342 15.69 -0.95 0.88
N ILE A 343 17.00 -1.13 0.67
CA ILE A 343 18.01 -1.21 1.74
C ILE A 343 18.98 -0.05 1.62
#